data_AF-A0A0K9PQW1-F1
#
_entry.id   AF-A0A0K9PQW1-F1
#
_cell.length_a   1.000
_cell.length_b   1.000
_cell.length_c   1.000
_cell.angle_alpha   90.00
_cell.angle_beta   90.00
_cell.angle_gamma   90.00
#
_symmetry.space_group_name_H-M   'P 1'
#
loop_
_entity.id
_entity.type
_entity.pdbx_description
1 polymer ?
#
loop_
_entity_poly.entity_id
_entity_poly.type
_entity_poly.pdbx_seq_one_letter_code
_entity_poly.pdbx_strand_id
1 'polypeptide(L)'
;MDGEMYENELDTEEADAIAKSELQKLQDDRKTLPVYPYREQLLEAINNHQVYLERILRKPEINAFSEELKAHQKALLPDNFTVLDRAMIEHNLLSASKLYTNIRFLMKHEICYK
;
A
#
# COMPACT_ATOMS: atom_id res chain seq x y z
N MET A 1 -35.13 43.89 18.17
CA MET A 1 -33.86 43.17 18.35
C MET A 1 -34.28 41.81 18.85
N ASP A 2 -34.52 40.89 17.92
CA ASP A 2 -35.04 39.57 18.23
C ASP A 2 -33.83 38.66 18.41
N GLY A 3 -33.56 38.31 19.66
CA GLY A 3 -32.45 37.42 20.02
C GLY A 3 -32.80 36.01 19.57
N GLU A 4 -32.10 35.54 18.53
CA GLU A 4 -32.15 34.15 18.12
C GLU A 4 -31.52 33.30 19.24
N MET A 5 -32.36 32.52 19.91
CA MET A 5 -31.94 31.54 20.92
C MET A 5 -31.16 30.45 20.18
N TYR A 6 -29.85 30.40 20.39
CA TYR A 6 -28.98 29.36 19.84
C TYR A 6 -29.52 27.98 20.25
N GLU A 7 -30.01 27.21 19.29
CA GLU A 7 -30.40 25.81 19.49
C GLU A 7 -29.16 24.98 19.83
N ASN A 8 -29.11 24.54 21.09
CA ASN A 8 -28.47 23.33 21.61
C ASN A 8 -27.16 22.85 20.94
N GLU A 9 -26.02 23.32 21.45
CA GLU A 9 -24.75 22.58 21.36
C GLU A 9 -24.78 21.24 22.14
N LEU A 10 -25.86 20.96 22.88
CA LEU A 10 -26.07 19.70 23.62
C LEU A 10 -26.47 18.52 22.72
N ASP A 11 -27.15 18.79 21.59
CA ASP A 11 -27.69 17.74 20.71
C ASP A 11 -26.58 17.09 19.85
N THR A 12 -25.44 17.76 19.69
CA THR A 12 -24.32 17.28 18.87
C THR A 12 -23.44 16.27 19.62
N GLU A 13 -23.21 16.45 20.93
CA GLU A 13 -22.42 15.50 21.72
C GLU A 13 -23.14 14.15 21.91
N GLU A 14 -24.47 14.21 22.10
CA GLU A 14 -25.30 13.01 22.26
C GLU A 14 -25.41 12.23 20.93
N ALA A 15 -25.59 12.94 19.81
CA ALA A 15 -25.55 12.35 18.48
C ALA A 15 -24.17 11.70 18.17
N ASP A 16 -23.07 12.34 18.55
CA ASP A 16 -21.72 11.80 18.37
C ASP A 16 -21.48 10.55 19.23
N ALA A 17 -22.00 10.54 20.46
CA ALA A 17 -21.92 9.36 21.34
C ALA A 17 -22.72 8.18 20.76
N ILE A 18 -23.91 8.44 20.21
CA ILE A 18 -24.73 7.45 19.52
C ILE A 18 -23.99 6.92 18.28
N ALA A 19 -23.43 7.80 17.45
CA ALA A 19 -22.68 7.41 16.26
C ALA A 19 -21.45 6.55 16.60
N LYS A 20 -20.71 6.89 17.67
CA LYS A 20 -19.58 6.07 18.17
C LYS A 20 -20.05 4.70 18.67
N SER A 21 -21.20 4.63 19.34
CA SER A 21 -21.82 3.39 19.80
C SER A 21 -22.24 2.50 18.62
N GLU A 22 -22.86 3.08 17.60
CA GLU A 22 -23.24 2.36 16.37
C GLU A 22 -22.02 1.88 15.58
N LEU A 23 -20.99 2.71 15.47
CA LEU A 23 -19.71 2.33 14.85
C LEU A 23 -19.09 1.13 15.58
N GLN A 24 -19.11 1.12 16.91
CA GLN A 24 -18.58 0.02 17.71
C GLN A 24 -19.35 -1.28 17.46
N LYS A 25 -20.68 -1.24 17.42
CA LYS A 25 -21.52 -2.41 17.08
C LYS A 25 -21.18 -2.96 15.70
N LEU A 26 -21.08 -2.10 14.69
CA LEU A 26 -20.71 -2.48 13.34
C LEU A 26 -19.29 -3.08 13.28
N GLN A 27 -18.36 -2.55 14.08
CA GLN A 27 -17.02 -3.09 14.16
C GLN A 27 -17.00 -4.49 14.78
N ASP A 28 -17.85 -4.78 15.76
CA ASP A 28 -17.96 -6.08 16.40
C ASP A 28 -18.69 -7.10 15.51
N ASP A 29 -19.75 -6.71 14.83
CA ASP A 29 -20.43 -7.52 13.81
C ASP A 29 -19.47 -7.89 12.68
N ARG A 30 -18.64 -6.94 12.23
CA ARG A 30 -17.59 -7.20 11.23
C ARG A 30 -16.63 -8.30 11.67
N LYS A 31 -16.37 -8.47 12.98
CA LYS A 31 -15.48 -9.53 13.50
C LYS A 31 -16.11 -10.92 13.42
N THR A 32 -17.43 -11.01 13.37
CA THR A 32 -18.17 -12.28 13.27
C THR A 32 -18.26 -12.82 11.85
N LEU A 33 -17.90 -12.02 10.85
CA LEU A 33 -17.96 -12.44 9.45
C LEU A 33 -17.03 -13.65 9.22
N PRO A 34 -17.46 -14.65 8.44
CA PRO A 34 -16.67 -15.86 8.18
C PRO A 34 -15.27 -15.60 7.58
N VAL A 35 -15.09 -14.44 6.94
CA VAL A 35 -13.83 -14.00 6.35
C VAL A 35 -12.89 -13.31 7.35
N TYR A 36 -13.39 -12.80 8.48
CA TYR A 36 -12.62 -12.01 9.44
C TYR A 36 -11.41 -12.74 10.07
N PRO A 37 -11.49 -14.05 10.41
CA PRO A 37 -10.34 -14.79 10.94
C PRO A 37 -9.12 -14.80 10.01
N TYR A 38 -9.35 -14.69 8.70
CA TYR A 38 -8.30 -14.68 7.69
C TYR A 38 -7.79 -13.26 7.39
N ARG A 39 -8.29 -12.22 8.07
CA ARG A 39 -7.96 -10.82 7.79
C ARG A 39 -6.46 -10.57 7.74
N GLU A 40 -5.73 -11.00 8.78
CA GLU A 40 -4.28 -10.78 8.85
C GLU A 40 -3.55 -11.56 7.77
N GLN A 41 -3.93 -12.82 7.54
CA GLN A 41 -3.34 -13.68 6.50
C GLN A 41 -3.58 -13.11 5.09
N LEU A 42 -4.74 -12.52 4.83
CA LEU A 42 -5.07 -11.88 3.56
C LEU A 42 -4.30 -10.58 3.37
N LEU A 43 -4.17 -9.76 4.41
CA LEU A 43 -3.36 -8.54 4.38
C LEU A 43 -1.87 -8.87 4.19
N GLU A 44 -1.38 -9.90 4.88
CA GLU A 44 -0.03 -10.42 4.75
C GLU A 44 0.20 -11.00 3.34
N ALA A 45 -0.73 -11.79 2.81
CA ALA A 45 -0.64 -12.29 1.44
C ALA A 45 -0.61 -11.16 0.41
N ILE A 46 -1.49 -10.15 0.54
CA ILE A 46 -1.50 -8.95 -0.32
C ILE A 46 -0.15 -8.22 -0.24
N ASN A 47 0.42 -8.08 0.96
CA ASN A 47 1.71 -7.42 1.16
C ASN A 47 2.89 -8.24 0.64
N ASN A 48 2.83 -9.57 0.73
CA ASN A 48 3.89 -10.46 0.27
C ASN A 48 3.89 -10.64 -1.26
N HIS A 49 2.74 -10.45 -1.92
CA HIS A 49 2.58 -10.65 -3.36
C HIS A 49 2.56 -9.30 -4.13
N GLN A 50 3.39 -8.33 -3.72
CA GLN A 50 3.46 -6.99 -4.34
C GLN A 50 3.83 -7.01 -5.83
N VAL A 51 4.59 -8.01 -6.28
CA VAL A 51 4.95 -8.19 -7.71
C VAL A 51 3.70 -8.47 -8.56
N TYR A 52 2.76 -9.26 -8.04
CA TYR A 52 1.49 -9.60 -8.72
C TYR A 52 0.53 -8.40 -8.84
N LEU A 53 0.66 -7.43 -7.94
CA LEU A 53 -0.16 -6.21 -7.92
C LEU A 53 0.44 -5.07 -8.75
N GLU A 54 1.49 -5.35 -9.53
CA GLU A 54 2.16 -4.38 -10.40
C GLU A 54 2.61 -3.12 -9.64
N ARG A 55 2.98 -3.26 -8.36
CA ARG A 55 3.44 -2.15 -7.53
C ARG A 55 4.91 -1.84 -7.83
N ILE A 56 5.26 -0.56 -7.65
CA ILE A 56 6.65 -0.09 -7.70
C ILE A 56 7.39 -0.62 -6.46
N LEU A 57 8.46 -1.38 -6.70
CA LEU A 57 9.32 -1.95 -5.66
C LEU A 57 10.48 -1.02 -5.35
N ARG A 58 10.75 -0.76 -4.07
CA ARG A 58 11.85 0.10 -3.62
C ARG A 58 13.11 -0.72 -3.38
N LYS A 59 14.28 -0.06 -3.41
CA LYS A 59 15.57 -0.71 -3.11
C LYS A 59 15.63 -1.58 -1.85
N PRO A 60 15.13 -1.18 -0.67
CA PRO A 60 15.18 -2.05 0.51
C PRO A 60 14.42 -3.38 0.30
N GLU A 61 13.31 -3.35 -0.44
CA GLU A 61 12.51 -4.55 -0.76
C GLU A 61 13.26 -5.44 -1.76
N ILE A 62 13.89 -4.84 -2.78
CA ILE A 62 14.71 -5.55 -3.77
C ILE A 62 15.94 -6.18 -3.10
N ASN A 63 16.58 -5.47 -2.17
CA ASN A 63 17.74 -5.97 -1.44
C ASN A 63 17.38 -7.16 -0.55
N ALA A 64 16.29 -7.05 0.23
CA ALA A 64 15.79 -8.15 1.05
C ALA A 64 15.50 -9.39 0.18
N PHE A 65 14.85 -9.21 -0.97
CA PHE A 65 14.61 -10.31 -1.92
C PHE A 65 15.92 -10.87 -2.50
N SER A 66 16.90 -10.00 -2.78
CA SER A 66 18.21 -10.43 -3.28
C SER A 66 18.93 -11.33 -2.27
N GLU A 67 18.74 -11.14 -0.97
CA GLU A 67 19.38 -11.94 0.08
C GLU A 67 18.88 -13.39 0.07
N GLU A 68 17.62 -13.61 -0.32
CA GLU A 68 17.01 -14.94 -0.42
C GLU A 68 17.44 -15.72 -1.67
N LEU A 69 18.02 -15.04 -2.67
CA LEU A 69 18.47 -15.66 -3.92
C LEU A 69 19.75 -16.49 -3.72
N LYS A 70 19.78 -17.65 -4.38
CA LYS A 70 20.97 -18.51 -4.43
C LYS A 70 22.07 -17.85 -5.26
N ALA A 71 23.34 -18.19 -4.98
CA ALA A 71 24.48 -17.61 -5.69
C ALA A 71 24.38 -17.74 -7.23
N HIS A 72 23.87 -18.85 -7.75
CA HIS A 72 23.69 -19.05 -9.19
C HIS A 72 22.57 -18.19 -9.81
N GLN A 73 21.69 -17.61 -9.00
CA GLN A 73 20.62 -16.70 -9.44
C GLN A 73 21.08 -15.24 -9.45
N LYS A 74 22.23 -14.92 -8.83
CA LYS A 74 22.85 -13.58 -8.81
C LYS A 74 23.84 -13.40 -9.95
N ALA A 75 23.38 -13.62 -11.18
CA ALA A 75 24.23 -13.46 -12.36
C ALA A 75 24.56 -11.98 -12.59
N LEU A 76 25.85 -11.67 -12.65
CA LEU A 76 26.36 -10.34 -13.00
C LEU A 76 26.44 -10.20 -14.52
N LEU A 77 25.99 -9.05 -15.02
CA LEU A 77 26.09 -8.66 -16.42
C LEU A 77 27.35 -7.81 -16.66
N PRO A 78 27.74 -7.57 -17.93
CA PRO A 78 28.90 -6.76 -18.28
C PRO A 78 28.88 -5.30 -17.80
N ASP A 79 27.70 -4.80 -17.43
CA ASP A 79 27.45 -3.46 -16.90
C ASP A 79 27.51 -3.39 -15.36
N ASN A 80 27.95 -4.47 -14.70
CA ASN A 80 27.97 -4.66 -13.24
C ASN A 80 26.59 -4.68 -12.57
N PHE A 81 25.49 -4.73 -13.33
CA PHE A 81 24.16 -4.99 -12.77
C PHE A 81 23.91 -6.48 -12.67
N THR A 82 23.04 -6.89 -11.75
CA THR A 82 22.50 -8.25 -11.74
C THR A 82 21.32 -8.38 -12.69
N VAL A 83 21.01 -9.61 -13.11
CA VAL A 83 19.76 -9.90 -13.83
C VAL A 83 18.53 -9.42 -13.03
N LEU A 84 18.57 -9.55 -11.70
CA LEU A 84 17.51 -9.07 -10.82
C LEU A 84 17.33 -7.55 -10.94
N ASP A 85 18.41 -6.77 -10.85
CA ASP A 85 18.33 -5.30 -10.91
C ASP A 85 17.66 -4.83 -12.20
N ARG A 86 18.04 -5.44 -13.32
CA ARG A 86 17.49 -5.10 -14.64
C ARG A 86 16.00 -5.46 -14.75
N ALA A 87 15.64 -6.65 -14.28
CA ALA A 87 14.24 -7.07 -14.24
C ALA A 87 13.38 -6.16 -13.35
N MET A 88 13.90 -5.72 -12.20
CA MET A 88 13.17 -4.82 -11.30
C MET A 88 13.01 -3.40 -11.87
N ILE A 89 14.02 -2.88 -12.59
CA ILE A 89 13.92 -1.60 -13.30
C ILE A 89 12.84 -1.68 -14.39
N GLU A 90 12.83 -2.74 -15.19
CA GLU A 90 11.84 -2.94 -16.25
C GLU A 90 10.42 -3.08 -15.68
N HIS A 91 10.26 -3.86 -14.61
CA HIS A 91 9.00 -3.99 -13.88
C HIS A 91 8.50 -2.64 -13.36
N ASN A 92 9.34 -1.90 -12.61
CA ASN A 92 8.96 -0.60 -12.05
C ASN A 92 8.59 0.42 -13.13
N LEU A 93 9.29 0.40 -14.27
CA LEU A 93 8.98 1.27 -15.39
C LEU A 93 7.63 0.92 -16.02
N LEU A 94 7.34 -0.37 -16.18
CA LEU A 94 6.04 -0.85 -16.68
C LEU A 94 4.92 -0.48 -15.70
N SER A 95 5.11 -0.72 -14.41
CA SER A 95 4.18 -0.30 -13.34
C SER A 95 3.92 1.21 -13.37
N ALA A 96 4.97 2.03 -13.47
CA ALA A 96 4.82 3.48 -13.56
C ALA A 96 4.04 3.93 -14.81
N SER A 97 4.19 3.22 -15.94
CA SER A 97 3.44 3.54 -17.17
C SER A 97 1.92 3.32 -17.03
N LYS A 98 1.51 2.40 -16.15
CA LYS A 98 0.10 2.13 -15.86
C LYS A 98 -0.49 3.11 -14.84
N LEU A 99 0.34 3.60 -13.92
CA LEU A 99 -0.07 4.56 -12.88
C LEU A 99 -0.09 6.02 -13.37
N TYR A 100 0.80 6.38 -14.28
CA TYR A 100 0.97 7.76 -14.73
C TYR A 100 0.74 7.89 -16.24
N THR A 101 -0.20 8.76 -16.63
CA THR A 101 -0.42 9.13 -18.03
C THR A 101 0.80 9.84 -18.63
N ASN A 102 1.49 10.65 -17.82
CA ASN A 102 2.71 11.36 -18.20
C ASN A 102 3.67 11.43 -17.00
N ILE A 103 4.95 11.17 -17.22
CA ILE A 103 5.97 11.24 -16.18
C ILE A 103 7.27 11.84 -16.73
N ARG A 104 7.89 12.75 -15.95
CA ARG A 104 9.17 13.36 -16.30
C ARG A 104 10.31 12.36 -16.16
N PHE A 105 11.34 12.49 -16.99
CA PHE A 105 12.51 11.59 -16.96
C PHE A 105 13.20 11.54 -15.58
N LEU A 106 13.26 12.68 -14.88
CA LEU A 106 13.82 12.74 -13.52
C LEU A 106 13.05 11.87 -12.52
N MET A 107 11.72 11.89 -12.59
CA MET A 107 10.88 11.05 -11.72
C MET A 107 11.00 9.55 -12.08
N LYS A 108 11.15 9.23 -13.38
CA LYS A 108 11.46 7.84 -13.79
C LYS A 108 12.79 7.36 -13.22
N HIS A 109 13.80 8.23 -13.23
CA HIS A 109 15.11 7.89 -12.65
C HIS A 109 14.99 7.64 -11.14
N GLU A 110 14.23 8.45 -10.41
CA GLU A 110 14.01 8.20 -8.98
C GLU A 110 13.25 6.89 -8.72
N ILE A 111 12.21 6.58 -9.49
CA ILE A 111 11.42 5.36 -9.31
C ILE A 111 12.23 4.08 -9.58
N CYS A 112 13.15 4.11 -10.54
CA CYS A 112 13.89 2.91 -10.95
C CYS A 112 15.28 2.80 -10.29
N TYR A 113 15.90 3.91 -9.92
CA TYR A 113 17.31 3.94 -9.54
C TYR A 113 17.60 4.56 -8.16
N LYS A 114 16.61 5.11 -7.44
CA LYS A 114 16.78 5.52 -6.03
C LYS A 114 16.29 4.46 -5.08
#